data_AF-A0A919MFI7-F1
#
_entry.id   AF-A0A919MFI7-F1
#
_cell.length_a   1.000
_cell.length_b   1.000
_cell.length_c   1.000
_cell.angle_alpha   90.00
_cell.angle_beta   90.00
_cell.angle_gamma   90.00
#
_symmetry.space_group_name_H-M   'P 1'
#
loop_
_entity.id
_entity.type
_entity.pdbx_description
1 polymer ?
#
loop_
_entity_poly.entity_id
_entity_poly.type
_entity_poly.pdbx_seq_one_letter_code
_entity_poly.pdbx_strand_id
1 'polypeptide(L)'
;MRTRLIDDLVLDAVAAGATRVVLLGAGYDNRAYRLPALATTPVVETDHPATQQAKMRVVKARIRADRRAHVRFGPVDPSRQELPAAALDTAAPTVVTAAPTVVIWEAGPRSSRPPSSTIAQAEVKHAQGQ
;
A
#
# COMPACT_ATOMS: atom_id res chain seq x y z
N MET A 1 -6.82 14.41 -8.04
CA MET A 1 -5.56 15.02 -7.52
C MET A 1 -4.82 14.10 -6.57
N ARG A 2 -5.46 13.48 -5.55
CA ARG A 2 -4.80 12.62 -4.55
C ARG A 2 -3.95 11.46 -5.11
N THR A 3 -4.46 10.72 -6.10
CA THR A 3 -3.71 9.58 -6.68
C THR A 3 -2.42 10.01 -7.36
N ARG A 4 -2.45 11.11 -8.13
CA ARG A 4 -1.26 11.64 -8.81
C ARG A 4 -0.21 12.12 -7.81
N LEU A 5 -0.63 12.88 -6.79
CA LEU A 5 0.29 13.33 -5.75
C LEU A 5 1.02 12.16 -5.06
N ILE A 6 0.30 11.08 -4.75
CA ILE A 6 0.92 9.89 -4.14
C ILE A 6 1.84 9.18 -5.12
N ASP A 7 1.46 9.09 -6.40
CA ASP A 7 2.32 8.53 -7.43
C ASP A 7 3.63 9.33 -7.53
N ASP A 8 3.54 10.66 -7.61
CA ASP A 8 4.69 11.55 -7.72
C ASP A 8 5.63 11.37 -6.52
N LEU A 9 5.10 11.35 -5.29
CA LEU A 9 5.89 11.10 -4.08
C LEU A 9 6.60 9.75 -4.09
N VAL A 10 5.92 8.69 -4.56
CA VAL A 10 6.52 7.36 -4.67
C VAL A 10 7.61 7.34 -5.75
N LEU A 11 7.37 7.98 -6.89
CA LEU A 11 8.33 8.06 -7.99
C LEU A 11 9.56 8.85 -7.58
N ASP A 12 9.39 10.00 -6.93
CA ASP A 12 10.47 10.84 -6.44
C ASP A 12 11.31 10.10 -5.39
N ALA A 13 10.68 9.39 -4.46
CA ALA A 13 11.39 8.62 -3.45
C ALA A 13 12.21 7.46 -4.06
N VAL A 14 11.65 6.73 -5.03
CA VAL A 14 12.38 5.67 -5.73
C VAL A 14 13.53 6.25 -6.55
N ALA A 15 13.32 7.39 -7.22
CA ALA A 15 14.38 8.11 -7.93
C ALA A 15 15.50 8.60 -6.99
N ALA A 16 15.16 8.95 -5.75
CA ALA A 16 16.10 9.33 -4.70
C ALA A 16 16.79 8.14 -4.00
N GLY A 17 16.55 6.90 -4.45
CA GLY A 17 17.23 5.70 -3.97
C GLY A 17 16.47 4.88 -2.93
N ALA A 18 15.17 5.11 -2.74
CA ALA A 18 14.35 4.20 -1.93
C ALA A 18 14.35 2.80 -2.56
N THR A 19 14.73 1.79 -1.79
CA THR A 19 14.86 0.41 -2.26
C THR A 19 13.63 -0.43 -1.91
N ARG A 20 12.66 0.13 -1.20
CA ARG A 20 11.41 -0.53 -0.84
C ARG A 20 10.26 0.46 -0.66
N VAL A 21 9.05 0.00 -0.96
CA VAL A 21 7.80 0.74 -0.77
C VAL A 21 6.86 -0.02 0.17
N VAL A 22 6.30 0.66 1.16
CA VAL A 22 5.25 0.12 2.03
C VAL A 22 3.97 0.91 1.82
N LEU A 23 2.89 0.19 1.49
CA LEU A 23 1.55 0.75 1.27
C LEU A 23 0.66 0.39 2.45
N LEU A 24 0.44 1.34 3.36
CA LEU A 24 -0.44 1.19 4.51
C LEU A 24 -1.89 1.52 4.12
N GLY A 25 -2.83 0.64 4.50
CA GLY A 25 -4.23 0.76 4.06
C GLY A 25 -4.35 0.59 2.55
N ALA A 26 -3.62 -0.39 2.01
CA ALA A 26 -3.47 -0.57 0.57
C ALA A 26 -4.80 -0.77 -0.15
N GLY A 27 -5.83 -1.30 0.51
CA GLY A 27 -7.14 -1.59 -0.06
C GLY A 27 -7.00 -2.27 -1.42
N TYR A 28 -7.66 -1.70 -2.43
CA TYR A 28 -7.55 -2.12 -3.84
C TYR A 28 -6.57 -1.28 -4.66
N ASP A 29 -5.62 -0.61 -4.01
CA ASP A 29 -4.60 0.14 -4.72
C ASP A 29 -3.79 -0.77 -5.66
N ASN A 30 -3.55 -0.29 -6.88
CA ASN A 30 -2.89 -1.07 -7.92
C ASN A 30 -1.54 -0.48 -8.35
N ARG A 31 -1.01 0.52 -7.64
CA ARG A 31 0.23 1.23 -8.01
C ARG A 31 1.42 0.28 -8.15
N ALA A 32 1.50 -0.72 -7.29
CA ALA A 32 2.53 -1.78 -7.35
C ALA A 32 2.55 -2.53 -8.68
N TYR A 33 1.41 -2.60 -9.39
CA TYR A 33 1.26 -3.32 -10.65
C TYR A 33 1.26 -2.40 -11.88
N ARG A 34 0.90 -1.11 -11.72
CA ARG A 34 0.80 -0.15 -12.83
C ARG A 34 1.97 0.82 -12.96
N LEU A 35 2.69 1.14 -11.88
CA LEU A 35 3.81 2.08 -11.94
C LEU A 35 5.08 1.33 -12.40
N PRO A 36 5.67 1.69 -13.56
CA PRO A 36 6.86 0.99 -14.06
C PRO A 36 8.06 1.04 -13.10
N ALA A 37 8.23 2.17 -12.39
CA ALA A 37 9.30 2.34 -11.39
C ALA A 37 9.18 1.38 -10.20
N LEU A 38 8.00 0.76 -10.00
CA LEU A 38 7.79 -0.23 -8.95
C LEU A 38 7.94 -1.67 -9.44
N ALA A 39 8.10 -1.91 -10.75
CA ALA A 39 8.12 -3.27 -11.31
C ALA A 39 9.27 -4.14 -10.77
N THR A 40 10.36 -3.52 -10.30
CA THR A 40 11.53 -4.18 -9.70
C THR A 40 11.76 -3.78 -8.24
N THR A 41 10.93 -2.89 -7.70
CA THR A 41 11.07 -2.39 -6.32
C THR A 41 10.21 -3.26 -5.40
N PRO A 42 10.77 -3.87 -4.36
CA PRO A 42 9.99 -4.58 -3.34
C PRO A 42 8.84 -3.71 -2.80
N VAL A 43 7.62 -4.23 -2.87
CA VAL A 43 6.42 -3.56 -2.32
C VAL A 43 5.78 -4.44 -1.25
N VAL A 44 5.54 -3.87 -0.08
CA VAL A 44 4.73 -4.50 0.97
C VAL A 44 3.40 -3.78 1.05
N GLU A 45 2.32 -4.51 0.82
CA GLU A 45 0.95 -4.01 0.96
C GLU A 45 0.36 -4.47 2.28
N THR A 46 -0.15 -3.54 3.07
CA THR A 46 -0.77 -3.85 4.36
C THR A 46 -2.20 -3.37 4.41
N ASP A 47 -3.12 -4.26 4.74
CA ASP A 47 -4.55 -3.98 4.91
C ASP A 47 -5.19 -5.12 5.72
N HIS A 48 -6.48 -4.96 6.04
CA HIS A 48 -7.29 -5.96 6.71
C HIS A 48 -7.24 -7.32 5.97
N PRO A 49 -7.13 -8.46 6.70
CA PRO A 49 -7.03 -9.78 6.09
C PRO A 49 -8.10 -10.06 5.03
N ALA A 50 -9.35 -9.67 5.29
CA ALA A 50 -10.46 -9.87 4.35
C ALA A 50 -10.25 -9.12 3.02
N THR A 51 -9.81 -7.86 3.07
CA THR A 51 -9.52 -7.04 1.89
C THR A 51 -8.36 -7.63 1.09
N GLN A 52 -7.30 -8.04 1.77
CA GLN A 52 -6.12 -8.67 1.16
C GLN A 52 -6.50 -9.96 0.44
N GLN A 53 -7.28 -10.83 1.07
CA GLN A 53 -7.73 -12.08 0.44
C GLN A 53 -8.56 -11.83 -0.82
N ALA A 54 -9.47 -10.84 -0.80
CA ALA A 54 -10.25 -10.45 -1.97
C ALA A 54 -9.34 -9.94 -3.11
N LYS A 55 -8.42 -9.02 -2.80
CA LYS A 55 -7.46 -8.48 -3.78
C LYS A 55 -6.55 -9.57 -4.35
N MET A 56 -6.00 -10.45 -3.51
CA MET A 56 -5.12 -11.55 -3.94
C MET A 56 -5.81 -12.45 -4.96
N ARG A 57 -7.11 -12.74 -4.81
CA ARG A 57 -7.88 -13.51 -5.80
C ARG A 57 -7.92 -12.80 -7.16
N VAL A 58 -8.21 -11.51 -7.16
CA VAL A 58 -8.27 -10.70 -8.39
C VAL A 58 -6.89 -10.57 -9.04
N VAL A 59 -5.85 -10.25 -8.26
CA VAL A 59 -4.47 -10.12 -8.75
C VAL A 59 -3.96 -11.42 -9.34
N LYS A 60 -4.19 -12.56 -8.68
CA LYS A 60 -3.80 -13.88 -9.21
C LYS A 60 -4.49 -14.19 -10.54
N ALA A 61 -5.75 -13.80 -10.69
CA ALA A 61 -6.54 -14.05 -11.90
C ALA A 61 -6.20 -13.10 -13.07
N ARG A 62 -5.76 -11.86 -12.79
CA ARG A 62 -5.62 -10.79 -13.80
C ARG A 62 -4.18 -10.37 -14.10
N ILE A 63 -3.26 -10.57 -13.17
CA ILE A 63 -1.87 -10.12 -13.30
C ILE A 63 -0.96 -11.34 -13.39
N ARG A 64 -0.06 -11.38 -14.36
CA ARG A 64 0.91 -12.48 -14.52
C ARG A 64 1.83 -12.62 -13.30
N ALA A 65 2.35 -13.83 -13.06
CA ALA A 65 3.15 -14.12 -11.88
C ALA A 65 4.45 -13.29 -11.81
N ASP A 66 5.12 -13.11 -12.95
CA ASP A 66 6.31 -12.27 -13.08
C ASP A 66 6.04 -10.80 -12.74
N ARG A 67 4.84 -10.30 -13.05
CA ARG A 67 4.42 -8.92 -12.82
C ARG A 67 3.92 -8.62 -11.40
N ARG A 68 3.95 -9.61 -10.51
CA ARG A 68 3.56 -9.47 -9.09
C ARG A 68 4.58 -10.08 -8.12
N ALA A 69 5.72 -10.55 -8.62
CA ALA A 69 6.71 -11.28 -7.83
C ALA A 69 7.38 -10.41 -6.76
N HIS A 70 7.47 -9.10 -7.01
CA HIS A 70 8.00 -8.06 -6.12
C HIS A 70 7.02 -7.61 -5.02
N VAL A 71 5.76 -8.05 -5.07
CA VAL A 71 4.74 -7.64 -4.10
C VAL A 71 4.57 -8.69 -3.00
N ARG A 72 4.49 -8.23 -1.75
CA ARG A 72 4.20 -9.04 -0.57
C ARG A 72 3.01 -8.45 0.17
N PHE A 73 2.08 -9.32 0.58
CA PHE A 73 0.92 -8.94 1.36
C PHE A 73 1.21 -9.19 2.84
N GLY A 74 1.21 -8.12 3.64
CA GLY A 74 1.29 -8.18 5.10
C GLY A 74 -0.11 -7.89 5.67
N PRO A 75 -0.96 -8.89 5.93
CA PRO A 75 -2.28 -8.65 6.50
C PRO A 75 -2.15 -8.07 7.92
N VAL A 76 -2.92 -7.02 8.21
CA VAL A 76 -2.87 -6.31 9.49
C VAL A 76 -4.28 -5.97 9.90
N ASP A 77 -4.58 -6.17 11.17
CA ASP A 77 -5.83 -5.70 11.74
C ASP A 77 -5.61 -4.29 12.32
N PRO A 78 -6.15 -3.22 11.70
CA PRO A 78 -5.98 -1.86 12.19
C PRO A 78 -6.59 -1.65 13.58
N SER A 79 -7.51 -2.50 14.04
CA SER A 79 -8.01 -2.46 15.42
C SER A 79 -6.95 -2.81 16.46
N ARG A 80 -5.89 -3.50 16.04
CA ARG A 80 -4.77 -3.90 16.90
C ARG A 80 -3.62 -2.88 16.95
N GLN A 81 -3.68 -1.81 16.16
CA GLN A 81 -2.68 -0.72 16.10
C GLN A 81 -1.21 -1.15 15.91
N GLU A 82 -0.95 -2.37 15.45
CA GLU A 82 0.41 -2.87 15.23
C GLU A 82 0.75 -2.85 13.75
N LEU A 83 1.90 -2.27 13.38
CA LEU A 83 2.45 -2.43 12.03
C LEU A 83 3.13 -3.80 11.93
N PRO A 84 2.93 -4.56 10.84
CA PRO A 84 3.54 -5.87 10.70
C PRO A 84 5.05 -5.72 10.64
N ALA A 85 5.80 -6.64 11.25
CA ALA A 85 7.27 -6.62 11.25
C ALA A 85 7.87 -6.47 9.84
N ALA A 86 7.20 -7.03 8.82
CA ALA A 86 7.59 -6.92 7.41
C ALA A 86 7.50 -5.48 6.85
N ALA A 87 6.73 -4.59 7.47
CA ALA A 87 6.67 -3.15 7.18
C ALA A 87 7.72 -2.34 7.96
N LEU A 88 8.35 -2.94 8.98
CA LEU A 88 9.21 -2.28 9.97
C LEU A 88 10.70 -2.64 9.86
N ASP A 89 11.15 -3.34 8.82
CA ASP A 89 12.58 -3.63 8.64
C ASP A 89 13.35 -2.34 8.28
N THR A 90 13.65 -1.49 9.26
CA THR A 90 14.17 -0.12 9.06
C THR A 90 15.59 -0.05 8.49
N ALA A 91 16.26 -1.19 8.25
CA ALA A 91 17.62 -1.22 7.73
C ALA A 91 17.72 -0.82 6.24
N ALA A 92 16.62 -0.91 5.48
CA ALA A 92 16.57 -0.53 4.07
C ALA A 92 15.94 0.86 3.88
N PRO A 93 16.49 1.74 3.03
CA PRO A 93 15.83 2.98 2.60
C PRO A 93 14.40 2.70 2.11
N THR A 94 13.40 3.12 2.88
CA THR A 94 12.00 2.74 2.67
C THR A 94 11.12 3.97 2.61
N VAL A 95 10.25 4.05 1.59
CA VAL A 95 9.14 5.00 1.57
C VAL A 95 7.88 4.33 2.11
N VAL A 96 7.24 4.96 3.07
CA VAL A 96 5.97 4.52 3.66
C VAL A 96 4.88 5.49 3.22
N THR A 97 3.84 4.97 2.58
CA THR A 97 2.68 5.76 2.22
C THR A 97 1.46 5.23 2.96
N ALA A 98 0.74 6.12 3.63
CA ALA A 98 -0.56 5.84 4.21
C ALA A 98 -1.61 6.56 3.38
N ALA A 99 -2.49 5.80 2.74
CA ALA A 99 -3.62 6.37 2.01
C ALA A 99 -4.92 5.98 2.73
N PRO A 100 -5.82 6.92 3.04
CA PRO A 100 -7.19 6.58 3.42
C PRO A 100 -7.93 6.05 2.18
N THR A 101 -8.06 4.73 2.10
CA THR A 101 -8.72 4.03 0.99
C THR A 101 -10.14 3.65 1.40
N VAL A 102 -11.14 4.31 0.80
CA VAL A 102 -12.55 3.89 0.86
C VAL A 102 -12.74 2.73 -0.11
N VAL A 103 -13.18 1.58 0.40
CA VAL A 103 -13.62 0.44 -0.41
C VAL A 103 -15.11 0.60 -0.68
N ILE A 104 -15.46 0.76 -1.95
CA ILE A 104 -16.86 0.67 -2.39
C ILE A 104 -17.12 -0.79 -2.74
N TRP A 105 -18.02 -1.41 -1.98
CA TRP A 105 -18.55 -2.74 -2.25
C TRP A 105 -19.99 -2.59 -2.72
N GLU A 106 -20.27 -2.88 -3.99
CA GLU A 106 -21.64 -3.13 -4.41
C GLU A 106 -21.98 -4.59 -4.11
N ALA A 107 -22.56 -4.83 -2.94
CA ALA A 107 -23.61 -5.84 -2.83
C ALA A 107 -24.91 -5.17 -3.27
N GLY A 108 -25.80 -5.94 -3.92
CA GLY A 108 -27.18 -5.52 -4.18
C GLY A 108 -27.87 -4.92 -2.95
N PRO A 109 -28.97 -4.20 -3.14
CA PRO A 109 -29.34 -3.02 -2.36
C PRO A 109 -29.58 -3.32 -0.87
N ARG A 110 -28.91 -2.55 0.01
CA ARG A 110 -29.50 -1.71 1.09
C ARG A 110 -28.42 -1.16 2.05
N SER A 111 -28.47 0.17 2.27
CA SER A 111 -28.23 0.93 3.53
C SER A 111 -26.87 0.75 4.26
N SER A 112 -26.08 1.73 4.69
CA SER A 112 -26.27 3.17 5.00
C SER A 112 -24.89 3.83 5.20
N ARG A 113 -24.71 5.03 4.63
CA ARG A 113 -23.78 6.16 4.93
C ARG A 113 -22.38 5.87 5.55
N PRO A 114 -21.26 6.22 4.88
CA PRO A 114 -19.92 6.16 5.48
C PRO A 114 -19.60 7.40 6.37
N PRO A 115 -18.77 7.26 7.43
CA PRO A 115 -18.37 8.35 8.30
C PRO A 115 -17.24 9.22 7.71
N SER A 116 -17.25 10.49 8.13
CA SER A 116 -16.41 11.59 7.65
C SER A 116 -14.92 11.42 7.93
N SER A 117 -14.12 11.88 6.97
CA SER A 117 -12.66 11.86 6.88
C SER A 117 -11.90 12.54 8.02
N THR A 118 -10.83 11.90 8.50
CA THR A 118 -9.72 12.54 9.21
C THR A 118 -8.45 12.42 8.36
N ILE A 119 -7.75 13.54 8.18
CA ILE A 119 -6.52 13.71 7.40
C ILE A 119 -5.34 13.12 8.19
N ALA A 120 -4.43 12.37 7.54
CA ALA A 120 -3.14 11.97 8.12
C ALA A 120 -2.00 12.28 7.14
N GLN A 121 -0.92 12.87 7.66
CA GLN A 121 0.29 13.32 6.96
C GLN A 121 1.21 12.14 6.64
N ALA A 122 1.96 12.25 5.53
CA ALA A 122 3.07 11.36 5.22
C ALA A 122 4.34 11.86 5.92
N GLU A 123 4.93 11.06 6.80
CA GLU A 123 6.24 11.35 7.39
C GLU A 123 7.32 10.56 6.66
N VAL A 124 8.33 11.26 6.13
CA VAL A 124 9.58 10.66 5.67
C VAL A 124 10.48 10.48 6.89
N LYS A 125 10.60 9.25 7.39
CA LYS A 125 11.58 8.94 8.44
C LYS A 125 12.94 8.70 7.78
N HIS A 126 13.82 9.69 7.84
CA HIS A 126 15.25 9.51 7.56
C HIS A 126 15.87 8.72 8.73
N ALA A 127 16.40 7.53 8.44
CA ALA A 127 17.25 6.82 9.38
C ALA A 127 18.60 7.56 9.44
N GLN A 128 18.83 8.34 10.49
CA GLN A 128 20.17 8.82 10.82
C GLN A 128 20.92 7.69 11.53
N GLY A 129 22.01 7.24 10.91
CA GLY A 129 22.92 6.26 11.51
C GLY A 129 23.66 6.85 12.70
N GLN A 130 23.90 6.00 13.70
CA GLN A 130 25.00 6.14 14.66
C GLN A 130 26.08 5.14 14.28
#